data_AF-A0A1H5A3P9-F1
#
_entry.id   AF-A0A1H5A3P9-F1
#
_cell.length_a   1.000
_cell.length_b   1.000
_cell.length_c   1.000
_cell.angle_alpha   90.00
_cell.angle_beta   90.00
_cell.angle_gamma   90.00
#
_symmetry.space_group_name_H-M   'P 1'
#
loop_
_entity.id
_entity.type
_entity.pdbx_description
1 polymer ?
#
loop_
_entity_poly.entity_id
_entity_poly.type
_entity_poly.pdbx_seq_one_letter_code
_entity_poly.pdbx_strand_id
1 'polypeptide(L)'
;MDTAEMEAARLIQAGVRQVSAKEMRSEIEALGYRIDLRNRADSVARYVDGPFTGVSYPARHFDSPREADTGLSFCHFQARRDECFQKLQALRDEIFCIVKDRKGVARIGTF
;
A
#
# COMPACT_ATOMS: atom_id res chain seq x y z
N MET A 1 19.43 -9.55 7.39
CA MET A 1 18.56 -8.43 7.00
C MET A 1 17.20 -9.03 6.74
N ASP A 2 16.15 -8.53 7.40
CA ASP A 2 14.78 -8.99 7.12
C ASP A 2 14.45 -8.67 5.65
N THR A 3 13.82 -9.57 4.91
CA THR A 3 13.47 -9.31 3.50
C THR A 3 12.47 -8.15 3.36
N ALA A 4 11.68 -7.88 4.41
CA ALA A 4 10.88 -6.67 4.49
C ALA A 4 11.73 -5.40 4.68
N GLU A 5 12.79 -5.45 5.48
CA GLU A 5 13.73 -4.32 5.63
C GLU A 5 14.48 -4.03 4.33
N MET A 6 14.85 -5.07 3.58
CA MET A 6 15.45 -4.93 2.25
C MET A 6 14.52 -4.19 1.29
N GLU A 7 13.25 -4.58 1.23
CA GLU A 7 12.28 -3.90 0.36
C GLU A 7 12.02 -2.47 0.83
N ALA A 8 11.91 -2.23 2.14
CA ALA A 8 11.76 -0.88 2.66
C ALA A 8 12.94 0.02 2.27
N ALA A 9 14.18 -0.48 2.38
CA ALA A 9 15.35 0.26 1.94
C ALA A 9 15.35 0.55 0.44
N ARG A 10 14.91 -0.42 -0.39
CA ARG A 10 14.77 -0.24 -1.85
C ARG A 10 13.72 0.82 -2.19
N LEU A 11 12.56 0.80 -1.53
CA LEU A 11 11.50 1.79 -1.72
C LEU A 11 11.95 3.19 -1.33
N ILE A 12 12.65 3.33 -0.21
CA ILE A 12 13.23 4.62 0.21
C ILE A 12 14.26 5.13 -0.81
N GLN A 13 15.12 4.25 -1.33
CA GLN A 13 16.07 4.60 -2.40
C GLN A 13 15.39 5.00 -3.71
N ALA A 14 14.22 4.41 -4.01
CA ALA A 14 13.40 4.78 -5.15
C ALA A 14 12.61 6.08 -4.95
N GLY A 15 12.72 6.74 -3.79
CA GLY A 15 12.04 8.00 -3.47
C GLY A 15 10.63 7.82 -2.91
N VAL A 16 10.21 6.59 -2.61
CA VAL A 16 8.90 6.30 -2.01
C VAL A 16 8.97 6.64 -0.52
N ARG A 17 8.02 7.42 -0.03
CA ARG A 17 7.97 7.91 1.35
C ARG A 17 7.40 6.84 2.28
N GLN A 18 8.16 6.51 3.32
CA GLN A 18 7.65 5.68 4.41
C GLN A 18 6.75 6.53 5.32
N VAL A 19 5.52 6.07 5.52
CA VAL A 19 4.54 6.68 6.42
C VAL A 19 4.00 5.65 7.42
N SER A 20 3.37 6.09 8.50
CA SER A 20 2.60 5.21 9.37
C SER A 20 1.29 4.76 8.70
N ALA A 21 0.74 3.62 9.13
CA ALA A 21 -0.56 3.17 8.64
C ALA A 21 -1.69 4.18 8.92
N LYS A 22 -1.55 5.00 9.97
CA LYS A 22 -2.49 6.07 10.30
C LYS A 22 -2.38 7.22 9.29
N GLU A 23 -1.16 7.67 8.98
CA GLU A 23 -0.93 8.73 7.99
C GLU A 23 -1.38 8.30 6.59
N MET A 24 -1.03 7.08 6.16
CA MET A 24 -1.52 6.52 4.90
C MET A 24 -3.05 6.59 4.80
N ARG A 25 -3.76 6.17 5.87
CA ARG A 25 -5.22 6.28 5.92
C ARG A 25 -5.69 7.72 5.81
N SER A 26 -5.07 8.65 6.55
CA SER A 26 -5.45 10.06 6.50
C SER A 26 -5.22 10.70 5.14
N GLU A 27 -4.14 10.35 4.43
CA GLU A 27 -3.86 10.85 3.08
C GLU A 27 -4.88 10.31 2.06
N ILE A 28 -5.25 9.03 2.15
CA ILE A 28 -6.31 8.44 1.33
C ILE A 28 -7.69 9.07 1.63
N GLU A 29 -7.98 9.32 2.92
CA GLU A 29 -9.23 9.96 3.35
C GLU A 29 -9.33 11.41 2.86
N ALA A 30 -8.21 12.13 2.78
CA ALA A 30 -8.15 13.48 2.23
C ALA A 30 -8.50 13.53 0.73
N LEU A 31 -8.34 12.42 0.00
CA LEU A 31 -8.73 12.29 -1.41
C LEU A 31 -10.20 11.90 -1.60
N GLY A 32 -10.98 11.78 -0.52
CA GLY A 32 -12.38 11.38 -0.58
C GLY A 32 -12.58 9.86 -0.69
N TYR A 33 -11.59 9.07 -0.30
CA TYR A 33 -11.69 7.62 -0.20
C TYR A 33 -11.77 7.16 1.26
N ARG A 34 -12.15 5.91 1.47
CA ARG A 34 -12.11 5.21 2.76
C ARG A 34 -11.42 3.89 2.56
N ILE A 35 -10.56 3.54 3.50
CA ILE A 35 -9.86 2.27 3.53
C ILE A 35 -10.08 1.59 4.88
N ASP A 36 -10.47 0.32 4.86
CA ASP A 36 -10.59 -0.47 6.08
C ASP A 36 -9.28 -1.21 6.36
N LEU A 37 -8.49 -0.71 7.31
CA LEU A 37 -7.25 -1.35 7.75
C LEU A 37 -7.49 -2.68 8.51
N ARG A 38 -8.75 -3.03 8.81
CA ARG A 38 -9.15 -4.32 9.40
C ARG A 38 -9.22 -5.43 8.35
N ASN A 39 -9.67 -5.10 7.14
CA ASN A 39 -9.66 -6.00 5.99
C ASN A 39 -8.32 -5.86 5.27
N ARG A 40 -7.46 -6.85 5.48
CA ARG A 40 -6.10 -6.86 4.95
C ARG A 40 -5.76 -8.25 4.45
N ALA A 41 -5.18 -8.30 3.27
CA ALA A 41 -4.65 -9.52 2.69
C ALA A 41 -3.15 -9.59 2.99
N ASP A 42 -2.76 -10.57 3.80
CA ASP A 42 -1.35 -10.90 3.97
C ASP A 42 -0.90 -11.71 2.75
N SER A 43 0.17 -11.27 2.11
CA SER A 43 0.73 -11.89 0.91
C SER A 43 2.24 -12.04 1.04
N VAL A 44 2.84 -12.78 0.10
CA VAL A 44 4.29 -12.87 -0.05
C VAL A 44 4.59 -12.42 -1.46
N ALA A 45 5.24 -11.26 -1.58
CA ALA A 45 5.70 -10.73 -2.85
C ALA A 45 7.06 -11.32 -3.20
N ARG A 46 7.37 -11.41 -4.48
CA ARG A 46 8.62 -11.97 -5.00
C ARG A 46 9.18 -11.08 -6.07
N TYR A 47 10.48 -10.78 -5.99
CA TYR A 47 11.16 -10.10 -7.07
C TYR A 47 11.25 -11.03 -8.28
N VAL A 48 10.70 -10.58 -9.40
CA VAL A 48 10.72 -11.31 -10.67
C VAL A 48 11.93 -10.96 -11.54
N ASP A 49 12.56 -9.80 -11.26
CA ASP A 49 13.70 -9.26 -11.98
C ASP A 49 14.66 -8.48 -11.06
N GLY A 50 15.80 -8.08 -11.62
CA GLY A 50 16.82 -7.28 -10.94
C GLY A 50 17.72 -8.05 -9.97
N PRO A 51 18.54 -7.34 -9.16
CA PRO A 51 19.57 -7.93 -8.30
C PRO A 51 19.04 -8.89 -7.23
N PHE A 52 17.75 -8.80 -6.89
CA PHE A 52 17.09 -9.61 -5.86
C PHE A 52 16.16 -10.68 -6.44
N THR A 53 16.27 -10.98 -7.75
CA THR A 53 15.43 -11.96 -8.44
C THR A 53 15.31 -13.27 -7.65
N GLY A 54 14.08 -13.72 -7.45
CA GLY A 54 13.78 -14.97 -6.75
C GLY A 54 13.65 -14.84 -5.22
N VAL A 55 14.07 -13.72 -4.62
CA VAL A 55 13.87 -13.40 -3.20
C VAL A 55 12.41 -13.01 -2.95
N SER A 56 11.86 -13.46 -1.83
CA SER A 56 10.49 -13.14 -1.41
C SER A 56 10.47 -12.31 -0.14
N TYR A 57 9.50 -11.41 -0.03
CA TYR A 57 9.27 -10.59 1.17
C TYR A 57 7.79 -10.61 1.58
N PRO A 58 7.51 -10.56 2.89
CA PRO A 58 6.15 -10.52 3.38
C PRO A 58 5.54 -9.15 3.09
N ALA A 59 4.36 -9.16 2.48
CA ALA A 59 3.63 -7.96 2.09
C ALA A 59 2.22 -8.00 2.68
N ARG A 60 1.61 -6.82 2.73
CA ARG A 60 0.25 -6.64 3.20
C ARG A 60 -0.44 -5.65 2.28
N HIS A 61 -1.51 -6.11 1.65
CA HIS A 61 -2.39 -5.22 0.90
C HIS A 61 -3.57 -4.84 1.80
N PHE A 62 -3.75 -3.55 2.01
CA PHE A 62 -4.95 -3.02 2.64
C PHE A 62 -6.14 -3.19 1.70
N ASP A 63 -7.36 -3.18 2.25
CA ASP A 63 -8.56 -3.24 1.41
C ASP A 63 -8.54 -2.16 0.34
N SER A 64 -9.11 -2.46 -0.81
CA SER A 64 -9.16 -1.51 -1.92
C SER A 64 -9.87 -0.23 -1.48
N PRO A 65 -9.29 0.97 -1.71
CA PRO A 65 -9.95 2.23 -1.41
C PRO A 65 -11.36 2.30 -2.01
N ARG A 66 -12.33 2.68 -1.18
CA ARG A 66 -13.72 2.90 -1.58
C ARG A 66 -14.04 4.37 -1.54
N GLU A 67 -14.77 4.86 -2.50
CA GLU A 67 -15.22 6.25 -2.53
C GLU A 67 -16.09 6.56 -1.29
N ALA A 68 -15.83 7.69 -0.64
CA ALA A 68 -16.48 8.04 0.62
C ALA A 68 -17.98 8.38 0.46
N ASP A 69 -18.39 8.81 -0.74
CA ASP A 69 -19.74 9.23 -1.09
C ASP A 69 -20.56 8.09 -1.72
N THR A 70 -20.02 7.39 -2.72
CA THR A 70 -20.73 6.33 -3.45
C THR A 70 -20.53 4.95 -2.83
N GLY A 71 -19.47 4.76 -2.04
CA GLY A 71 -19.10 3.46 -1.47
C GLY A 71 -18.53 2.45 -2.49
N LEU A 72 -18.40 2.87 -3.76
CA LEU A 72 -17.84 2.04 -4.82
C LEU A 72 -16.34 1.85 -4.61
N SER A 73 -15.84 0.65 -4.89
CA SER A 73 -14.40 0.40 -4.96
C SER A 73 -13.82 1.18 -6.14
N PHE A 74 -12.59 1.69 -6.01
CA PHE A 74 -11.87 2.35 -7.12
C PHE A 74 -11.72 1.46 -8.38
N CYS A 75 -11.82 0.14 -8.21
CA CYS A 75 -11.80 -0.85 -9.30
C CYS A 75 -13.16 -1.03 -9.99
N HIS A 76 -14.25 -0.45 -9.46
CA HIS A 76 -15.57 -0.56 -10.06
C HIS A 76 -15.64 0.21 -11.39
N PHE A 77 -16.39 -0.30 -12.37
CA PHE A 77 -16.48 0.31 -13.70
C PHE A 77 -17.18 1.68 -13.67
N GLN A 78 -18.06 1.91 -12.70
CA GLN A 78 -18.73 3.20 -12.45
C GLN A 78 -18.01 4.06 -11.40
N ALA A 79 -16.85 3.62 -10.90
CA ALA A 79 -16.07 4.43 -9.98
C ALA A 79 -15.62 5.73 -10.65
N ARG A 80 -15.42 6.77 -9.86
CA ARG A 80 -14.86 8.05 -10.30
C ARG A 80 -13.52 7.83 -11.01
N ARG A 81 -13.33 8.58 -12.10
CA ARG A 81 -12.06 8.68 -12.84
C ARG A 81 -11.60 10.13 -12.92
N ASP A 82 -11.92 10.87 -11.87
CA ASP A 82 -11.65 12.30 -11.71
C ASP A 82 -10.21 12.57 -11.23
N GLU A 83 -9.91 13.83 -10.92
CA GLU A 83 -8.62 14.23 -10.36
C GLU A 83 -8.28 13.52 -9.04
N CYS A 84 -9.28 13.20 -8.21
CA CYS A 84 -9.07 12.46 -6.98
C CYS A 84 -8.61 11.02 -7.26
N PHE A 85 -9.14 10.39 -8.31
CA PHE A 85 -8.66 9.09 -8.77
C PHE A 85 -7.20 9.15 -9.25
N GLN A 86 -6.83 10.17 -10.04
CA GLN A 86 -5.45 10.33 -10.49
C GLN A 86 -4.48 10.55 -9.33
N LYS A 87 -4.88 11.37 -8.34
CA LYS A 87 -4.11 11.57 -7.11
C LYS A 87 -3.99 10.29 -6.28
N LEU A 88 -5.04 9.46 -6.24
CA LEU A 88 -4.98 8.16 -5.54
C LEU A 88 -3.99 7.21 -6.21
N GLN A 89 -3.95 7.18 -7.55
CA GLN A 89 -2.96 6.39 -8.29
C GLN A 89 -1.54 6.88 -8.05
N ALA A 90 -1.30 8.19 -8.10
CA ALA A 90 0.01 8.75 -7.77
C ALA A 90 0.42 8.41 -6.33
N LEU A 91 -0.50 8.57 -5.38
CA LEU A 91 -0.25 8.28 -3.96
C LEU A 91 0.18 6.81 -3.74
N ARG A 92 -0.38 5.86 -4.50
CA ARG A 92 0.00 4.43 -4.41
C ARG A 92 1.47 4.18 -4.73
N ASP A 93 2.05 4.96 -5.64
CA ASP A 93 3.46 4.84 -6.03
C ASP A 93 4.37 5.72 -5.15
N GLU A 94 3.80 6.67 -4.40
CA GLU A 94 4.53 7.63 -3.57
C GLU A 94 4.68 7.21 -2.11
N ILE A 95 3.78 6.41 -1.55
CA ILE A 95 3.80 6.05 -0.12
C ILE A 95 3.75 4.55 0.14
N PHE A 96 4.45 4.13 1.20
CA PHE A 96 4.34 2.79 1.76
C PHE A 96 4.39 2.85 3.29
N CYS A 97 3.98 1.77 3.96
CA CYS A 97 4.14 1.66 5.41
C CYS A 97 4.73 0.31 5.80
N ILE A 98 5.23 0.22 7.03
CA ILE A 98 5.68 -1.05 7.62
C ILE A 98 4.71 -1.43 8.73
N VAL A 99 4.11 -2.62 8.62
CA VAL A 99 3.20 -3.14 9.63
C VAL A 99 3.78 -4.42 10.22
N LYS A 100 3.89 -4.45 11.55
CA LYS A 100 4.30 -5.65 12.28
C LYS A 100 3.05 -6.44 12.68
N ASP A 101 3.07 -7.76 12.51
CA ASP A 101 2.03 -8.62 13.08
C ASP A 101 2.28 -8.91 14.57
N ARG A 102 1.36 -9.66 15.19
CA ARG A 102 1.47 -10.09 16.59
C ARG A 102 2.67 -11.01 16.86
N LYS A 103 3.25 -11.60 15.80
CA LYS A 103 4.44 -12.47 15.88
C LYS A 103 5.74 -11.69 15.63
N GLY A 104 5.66 -10.38 15.41
CA GLY A 104 6.81 -9.50 15.17
C GLY A 104 7.30 -9.48 13.71
N VAL A 105 6.60 -10.15 12.79
CA VAL A 105 6.99 -10.17 11.37
C VAL A 105 6.61 -8.83 10.73
N ALA A 106 7.62 -8.09 10.26
CA ALA A 106 7.44 -6.88 9.50
C ALA A 106 6.88 -7.20 8.11
N ARG A 107 5.94 -6.40 7.63
CA ARG A 107 5.38 -6.48 6.28
C ARG A 107 5.35 -5.12 5.64
N ILE A 108 5.58 -5.08 4.34
CA ILE A 108 5.37 -3.87 3.55
C ILE A 108 3.88 -3.72 3.27
N GLY A 109 3.30 -2.64 3.78
CA GLY A 109 1.89 -2.28 3.63
C GLY A 109 1.67 -1.32 2.47
N THR A 110 0.83 -1.70 1.53
CA THR A 110 0.39 -0.92 0.36
C THR A 110 -1.12 -1.05 0.15
N PHE A 111 -1.72 -0.26 -0.75
CA PHE A 111 -3.16 -0.26 -1.07
C PHE A 111 -3.42 -0.28 -2.58
#